data_AF-A0A161XNL2-F1
#
_entry.id   AF-A0A161XNL2-F1
#
_cell.length_a   1.000
_cell.length_b   1.000
_cell.length_c   1.000
_cell.angle_alpha   90.00
_cell.angle_beta   90.00
_cell.angle_gamma   90.00
#
_symmetry.space_group_name_H-M   'P 1'
#
loop_
_entity.id
_entity.type
_entity.pdbx_description
1 polymer ?
#
loop_
_entity_poly.entity_id
_entity_poly.type
_entity_poly.pdbx_seq_one_letter_code
_entity_poly.pdbx_strand_id
1 'polypeptide(L)'
;MADARSPHYDLPIPDEGNLTSEEFVRIRNMVLALESVVHGLDTALGGKAAEGHDHVIAGVQGLHDELTALSNAITALQSPTLASLEDVNVSSAVDGQVLLFIGSTWQAAKIASANVTYGGSGSVEGQLDSISVSLSGKASTVHTHTIENVTGLQSALDGKASAADLAGKANSSHSHAISQVTGLQSALDGKLATGGKAADSDKLDGLNSSQLVRSDGNDTMSGSYTIAGNLTVHTNIYVGKNGGGDSWAFFYDDNSNTWRNLGWDDSQNAFGAEENDGGFHKLAFCDTQTSASATNFPIGHVLVASFQGGTNRNASRSIYLYTGNSQQYVDSTHSSGKGSILAGTYRARGVASGGETYIYQRVA
;
A
#
# COMPACT_ATOMS: atom_id res chain seq x y z
N MET A 1 -35.00 17.04 175.28
CA MET A 1 -35.68 17.59 174.08
C MET A 1 -34.59 17.88 173.03
N ALA A 2 -34.89 17.80 171.74
CA ALA A 2 -33.91 18.07 170.67
C ALA A 2 -33.87 19.59 170.39
N ASP A 3 -32.69 20.18 170.33
CA ASP A 3 -32.52 21.64 170.19
C ASP A 3 -33.00 22.14 168.82
N ALA A 4 -33.36 23.42 168.78
CA ALA A 4 -33.58 24.13 167.53
C ALA A 4 -32.30 24.18 166.67
N ARG A 5 -32.46 24.18 165.34
CA ARG A 5 -31.38 24.13 164.36
C ARG A 5 -31.32 25.41 163.51
N SER A 6 -30.12 25.81 163.07
CA SER A 6 -29.94 27.01 162.23
C SER A 6 -30.49 26.81 160.80
N PRO A 7 -31.10 27.82 160.15
CA PRO A 7 -31.82 27.64 158.87
C PRO A 7 -30.99 27.28 157.64
N HIS A 8 -29.69 27.64 157.60
CA HIS A 8 -28.86 27.48 156.41
C HIS A 8 -27.84 26.34 156.50
N TYR A 9 -27.37 26.04 157.72
CA TYR A 9 -26.29 25.08 157.95
C TYR A 9 -26.65 23.99 158.96
N ASP A 10 -27.92 23.93 159.37
CA ASP A 10 -28.47 22.92 160.28
C ASP A 10 -27.66 22.71 161.57
N LEU A 11 -27.13 23.80 162.12
CA LEU A 11 -26.30 23.78 163.32
C LEU A 11 -27.16 23.82 164.58
N PRO A 12 -26.80 23.07 165.64
CA PRO A 12 -27.52 23.14 166.93
C PRO A 12 -27.44 24.55 167.53
N ILE A 13 -28.57 25.07 168.03
CA ILE A 13 -28.67 26.39 168.69
C ILE A 13 -28.88 26.17 170.19
N PRO A 14 -28.16 26.91 171.07
CA PRO A 14 -28.35 26.77 172.49
C PRO A 14 -29.76 27.13 172.96
N ASP A 15 -30.30 26.35 173.90
CA ASP A 15 -31.65 26.47 174.45
C ASP A 15 -31.60 26.78 175.95
N GLU A 16 -32.35 27.80 176.36
CA GLU A 16 -32.44 28.26 177.75
C GLU A 16 -33.15 27.26 178.69
N GLY A 17 -33.96 26.35 178.14
CA GLY A 17 -34.65 25.31 178.90
C GLY A 17 -33.78 24.11 179.30
N ASN A 18 -32.55 24.03 178.79
CA ASN A 18 -31.65 22.92 179.04
C ASN A 18 -30.74 23.16 180.25
N LEU A 19 -30.43 22.09 180.97
CA LEU A 19 -29.46 22.13 182.07
C LEU A 19 -28.05 22.36 181.52
N THR A 20 -27.23 23.15 182.21
CA THR A 20 -25.87 23.53 181.74
C THR A 20 -24.99 22.34 181.35
N SER A 21 -25.12 21.21 182.05
CA SER A 21 -24.38 19.98 181.75
C SER A 21 -24.74 19.36 180.40
N GLU A 22 -26.00 19.49 179.97
CA GLU A 22 -26.42 19.07 178.62
C GLU A 22 -26.01 20.12 177.58
N GLU A 23 -26.08 21.39 177.96
CA GLU A 23 -25.82 22.51 177.06
C GLU A 23 -24.36 22.63 176.63
N PHE A 24 -23.42 22.35 177.54
CA PHE A 24 -21.99 22.29 177.19
C PHE A 24 -21.68 21.20 176.16
N VAL A 25 -22.37 20.06 176.22
CA VAL A 25 -22.19 18.96 175.25
C VAL A 25 -22.75 19.35 173.89
N ARG A 26 -23.87 20.08 173.87
CA ARG A 26 -24.53 20.53 172.64
C ARG A 26 -23.75 21.66 171.96
N ILE A 27 -23.21 22.61 172.71
CA ILE A 27 -22.32 23.67 172.20
C ILE A 27 -21.05 23.07 171.58
N ARG A 28 -20.44 22.06 172.22
CA ARG A 28 -19.27 21.38 171.65
C ARG A 28 -19.58 20.77 170.27
N ASN A 29 -20.75 20.15 170.11
CA ASN A 29 -21.15 19.56 168.83
C ASN A 29 -21.43 20.61 167.75
N MET A 30 -21.98 21.78 168.12
CA MET A 30 -22.14 22.89 167.20
C MET A 30 -20.78 23.41 166.70
N VAL A 31 -19.80 23.57 167.59
CA VAL A 31 -18.46 24.06 167.21
C VAL A 31 -17.77 23.11 166.23
N LEU A 32 -17.88 21.79 166.44
CA LEU A 32 -17.35 20.79 165.51
C LEU A 32 -18.08 20.80 164.15
N ALA A 33 -19.39 21.04 164.14
CA ALA A 33 -20.14 21.18 162.89
C ALA A 33 -19.77 22.46 162.13
N LEU A 34 -19.50 23.56 162.84
CA LEU A 34 -19.05 24.82 162.25
C LEU A 34 -17.66 24.67 161.59
N GLU A 35 -16.74 23.96 162.26
CA GLU A 35 -15.41 23.63 161.71
C GLU A 35 -15.54 22.92 160.35
N SER A 36 -16.43 21.92 160.25
CA SER A 36 -16.68 21.19 159.01
C SER A 36 -17.20 22.09 157.88
N VAL A 37 -18.14 23.00 158.19
CA VAL A 37 -18.66 23.95 157.20
C VAL A 37 -17.56 24.90 156.69
N VAL A 38 -16.74 25.43 157.60
CA VAL A 38 -15.64 26.34 157.24
C VAL A 38 -14.57 25.62 156.40
N HIS A 39 -14.22 24.38 156.76
CA HIS A 39 -13.27 23.60 155.97
C HIS A 39 -13.80 23.24 154.58
N GLY A 40 -15.10 22.99 154.45
CA GLY A 40 -15.75 22.75 153.16
C GLY A 40 -15.70 23.97 152.23
N LEU A 41 -15.89 25.18 152.78
CA LEU A 41 -15.73 26.43 152.02
C LEU A 41 -14.28 26.66 151.59
N ASP A 42 -13.31 26.40 152.47
CA ASP A 42 -11.88 26.53 152.16
C ASP A 42 -11.48 25.55 151.03
N THR A 43 -11.98 24.31 151.07
CA THR A 43 -11.77 23.31 150.02
C THR A 43 -12.44 23.70 148.69
N ALA A 44 -13.65 24.27 148.72
CA ALA A 44 -14.38 24.66 147.51
C ALA A 44 -13.80 25.91 146.82
N LEU A 45 -13.18 26.82 147.59
CA LEU A 45 -12.51 27.99 147.04
C LEU A 45 -11.04 27.74 146.66
N GLY A 46 -10.38 26.74 147.27
CA GLY A 46 -9.02 26.33 146.93
C GLY A 46 -8.90 25.96 145.44
N GLY A 47 -8.11 26.74 144.68
CA GLY A 47 -7.76 26.44 143.29
C GLY A 47 -8.62 27.10 142.20
N LYS A 48 -9.77 27.70 142.53
CA LYS A 48 -10.66 28.35 141.53
C LYS A 48 -10.04 29.53 140.75
N ALA A 49 -8.91 30.08 141.23
CA ALA A 49 -8.18 31.16 140.55
C ALA A 49 -6.76 30.77 140.09
N ALA A 50 -6.20 29.62 140.50
CA ALA A 50 -4.79 29.29 140.26
C ALA A 50 -4.55 28.32 139.10
N GLU A 51 -5.57 27.60 138.62
CA GLU A 51 -5.50 26.79 137.39
C GLU A 51 -6.45 27.38 136.35
N GLY A 52 -5.91 27.66 135.15
CA GLY A 52 -6.50 28.55 134.15
C GLY A 52 -7.93 28.22 133.70
N HIS A 53 -8.63 29.27 133.26
CA HIS A 53 -9.89 29.17 132.54
C HIS A 53 -9.83 30.00 131.25
N ASP A 54 -10.59 29.58 130.24
CA ASP A 54 -10.56 30.17 128.91
C ASP A 54 -11.81 31.05 128.66
N HIS A 55 -11.65 32.09 127.84
CA HIS A 55 -12.75 32.91 127.34
C HIS A 55 -12.98 32.66 125.84
N VAL A 56 -14.24 32.51 125.43
CA VAL A 56 -14.62 32.54 124.01
C VAL A 56 -14.58 33.96 123.47
N ILE A 57 -14.05 34.15 122.27
CA ILE A 57 -13.67 35.47 121.70
C ILE A 57 -14.81 36.50 121.71
N ALA A 58 -16.07 36.05 121.59
CA ALA A 58 -17.25 36.91 121.64
C ALA A 58 -17.44 37.63 123.00
N GLY A 59 -16.83 37.13 124.08
CA GLY A 59 -16.84 37.76 125.40
C GLY A 59 -15.80 38.87 125.59
N VAL A 60 -14.91 39.08 124.61
CA VAL A 60 -13.84 40.09 124.64
C VAL A 60 -14.14 41.16 123.60
N GLN A 61 -15.10 42.04 123.92
CA GLN A 61 -15.71 42.99 122.96
C GLN A 61 -14.70 43.74 122.09
N GLY A 62 -13.61 44.27 122.67
CA GLY A 62 -12.60 45.03 121.90
C GLY A 62 -11.87 44.18 120.86
N LEU A 63 -11.47 42.96 121.21
CA LEU A 63 -10.76 42.06 120.30
C LEU A 63 -11.69 41.56 119.17
N HIS A 64 -12.97 41.35 119.46
CA HIS A 64 -13.98 40.94 118.48
C HIS A 64 -14.21 42.02 117.41
N ASP A 65 -14.27 43.30 117.83
CA ASP A 65 -14.49 44.43 116.92
C ASP A 65 -13.30 44.63 115.97
N GLU A 66 -12.07 44.55 116.48
CA GLU A 66 -10.84 44.67 115.68
C GLU A 66 -10.68 43.52 114.67
N LEU A 67 -11.00 42.29 115.07
CA LEU A 67 -10.92 41.13 114.18
C LEU A 67 -11.98 41.18 113.08
N THR A 68 -13.17 41.71 113.38
CA THR A 68 -14.24 41.92 112.39
C THR A 68 -13.86 43.01 111.38
N ALA A 69 -13.27 44.11 111.83
CA ALA A 69 -12.77 45.17 110.95
C ALA A 69 -11.69 44.65 109.99
N LEU A 70 -10.77 43.82 110.48
CA LEU A 70 -9.73 43.21 109.66
C LEU A 70 -10.31 42.22 108.63
N SER A 71 -11.29 41.40 109.02
CA SER A 71 -11.98 40.46 108.11
C SER A 71 -12.69 41.18 106.96
N ASN A 72 -13.33 42.32 107.24
CA ASN A 72 -13.98 43.15 106.21
C ASN A 72 -12.95 43.77 105.25
N ALA A 73 -11.81 44.26 105.76
CA ALA A 73 -10.74 44.81 104.92
C ALA A 73 -10.13 43.75 103.98
N ILE A 74 -9.95 42.52 104.45
CA ILE A 74 -9.43 41.41 103.63
C ILE A 74 -10.44 40.97 102.56
N THR A 75 -11.74 40.93 102.90
CA THR A 75 -12.78 40.54 101.95
C THR A 75 -12.89 41.54 100.79
N ALA A 76 -12.67 42.83 101.04
CA ALA A 76 -12.65 43.87 100.00
C ALA A 76 -11.48 43.72 99.00
N LEU A 77 -10.39 43.05 99.39
CA LEU A 77 -9.22 42.79 98.53
C LEU A 77 -9.40 41.56 97.61
N GLN A 78 -10.46 40.76 97.77
CA GLN A 78 -10.65 39.51 97.02
C GLN A 78 -11.35 39.68 95.66
N SER A 79 -11.61 40.91 95.20
CA SER A 79 -12.14 41.16 93.83
C SER A 79 -11.50 42.36 93.14
N PRO A 80 -10.16 42.41 93.00
CA PRO A 80 -9.51 43.47 92.23
C PRO A 80 -9.83 43.26 90.74
N THR A 81 -10.34 44.30 90.09
CA THR A 81 -10.51 44.31 88.63
C THR A 81 -9.38 45.14 88.02
N LEU A 82 -9.13 45.05 86.71
CA LEU A 82 -8.16 45.96 86.08
C LEU A 82 -8.54 47.44 86.30
N ALA A 83 -9.82 47.76 86.51
CA ALA A 83 -10.29 49.10 86.84
C ALA A 83 -9.93 49.56 88.28
N SER A 84 -9.49 48.65 89.16
CA SER A 84 -9.07 49.02 90.52
C SER A 84 -7.60 49.43 90.63
N LEU A 85 -6.85 49.41 89.52
CA LEU A 85 -5.48 49.89 89.47
C LEU A 85 -5.49 51.37 89.05
N GLU A 86 -4.78 52.22 89.80
CA GLU A 86 -4.80 53.68 89.61
C GLU A 86 -4.31 54.12 88.22
N ASP A 87 -3.38 53.37 87.63
CA ASP A 87 -2.74 53.67 86.35
C ASP A 87 -3.38 52.94 85.15
N VAL A 88 -4.51 52.25 85.36
CA VAL A 88 -5.20 51.47 84.32
C VAL A 88 -6.61 52.01 84.08
N ASN A 89 -6.83 52.54 82.89
CA ASN A 89 -8.14 52.96 82.43
C ASN A 89 -8.73 51.94 81.44
N VAL A 90 -9.62 51.08 81.95
CA VAL A 90 -10.37 50.09 81.16
C VAL A 90 -11.86 50.42 81.04
N SER A 91 -12.28 51.64 81.36
CA SER A 91 -13.70 52.02 81.40
C SER A 91 -14.42 51.91 80.04
N SER A 92 -13.66 51.79 78.95
CA SER A 92 -14.16 51.70 77.57
C SER A 92 -13.74 50.42 76.83
N ALA A 93 -13.22 49.40 77.54
CA ALA A 93 -12.72 48.18 76.93
C ALA A 93 -13.82 47.38 76.22
N VAL A 94 -13.55 46.92 75.01
CA VAL A 94 -14.38 45.97 74.24
C VAL A 94 -13.58 44.73 73.83
N ASP A 95 -14.28 43.64 73.51
CA ASP A 95 -13.67 42.37 73.09
C ASP A 95 -12.64 42.57 71.95
N GLY A 96 -11.48 41.93 72.11
CA GLY A 96 -10.37 41.98 71.15
C GLY A 96 -9.45 43.19 71.28
N GLN A 97 -9.63 44.05 72.29
CA GLN A 97 -8.65 45.09 72.62
C GLN A 97 -7.55 44.59 73.57
N VAL A 98 -6.42 45.29 73.56
CA VAL A 98 -5.27 45.06 74.45
C VAL A 98 -4.98 46.35 75.23
N LEU A 99 -4.25 46.23 76.34
CA LEU A 99 -3.76 47.41 77.06
C LEU A 99 -2.53 47.99 76.34
N LEU A 100 -2.61 49.25 75.95
CA LEU A 100 -1.48 50.03 75.46
C LEU A 100 -1.19 51.15 76.44
N PHE A 101 0.09 51.41 76.71
CA PHE A 101 0.51 52.56 77.51
C PHE A 101 0.45 53.82 76.65
N ILE A 102 -0.51 54.70 76.94
CA ILE A 102 -0.82 55.90 76.14
C ILE A 102 -1.02 57.07 77.11
N GLY A 103 -0.26 58.16 76.92
CA GLY A 103 -0.43 59.37 77.73
C GLY A 103 -0.29 59.13 79.23
N SER A 104 0.71 58.34 79.63
CA SER A 104 1.03 57.99 81.03
C SER A 104 0.03 57.10 81.77
N THR A 105 -0.92 56.49 81.06
CA THR A 105 -1.88 55.52 81.61
C THR A 105 -1.97 54.30 80.71
N TRP A 106 -2.24 53.11 81.27
CA TRP A 106 -2.58 51.93 80.50
C TRP A 106 -4.04 52.00 80.07
N GLN A 107 -4.31 52.06 78.78
CA GLN A 107 -5.66 52.19 78.23
C GLN A 107 -5.99 51.01 77.34
N ALA A 108 -7.25 50.55 77.37
CA ALA A 108 -7.73 49.56 76.41
C ALA A 108 -7.80 50.20 75.00
N ALA A 109 -7.05 49.66 74.05
CA ALA A 109 -7.00 50.16 72.68
C ALA A 109 -6.91 49.01 71.67
N LYS A 110 -7.34 49.28 70.43
CA LYS A 110 -7.07 48.39 69.30
C LYS A 110 -5.61 48.57 68.88
N ILE A 111 -4.97 47.48 68.43
CA ILE A 111 -3.64 47.56 67.82
C ILE A 111 -3.78 48.30 66.48
N ALA A 112 -3.19 49.50 66.38
CA ALA A 112 -3.05 50.21 65.11
C ALA A 112 -1.74 49.84 64.43
N SER A 113 -1.69 49.92 63.09
CA SER A 113 -0.48 49.61 62.30
C SER A 113 0.74 50.45 62.71
N ALA A 114 0.52 51.68 63.17
CA ALA A 114 1.57 52.57 63.69
C ALA A 114 2.21 52.09 65.02
N ASN A 115 1.55 51.18 65.75
CA ASN A 115 1.97 50.69 67.06
C ASN A 115 2.61 49.29 66.99
N VAL A 116 2.77 48.71 65.80
CA VAL A 116 3.41 47.41 65.58
C VAL A 116 4.77 47.65 64.94
N THR A 117 5.85 47.48 65.72
CA THR A 117 7.21 47.46 65.17
C THR A 117 7.58 46.03 64.80
N TYR A 118 7.66 45.72 63.50
CA TYR A 118 8.22 44.46 63.00
C TYR A 118 9.73 44.65 62.76
N GLY A 119 10.55 43.63 63.05
CA GLY A 119 12.02 43.74 63.08
C GLY A 119 12.74 43.98 61.73
N GLY A 120 12.06 44.46 60.69
CA GLY A 120 12.63 44.80 59.37
C GLY A 120 12.08 46.14 58.85
N SER A 121 12.86 46.88 58.06
CA SER A 121 12.44 48.21 57.59
C SER A 121 11.36 48.13 56.52
N GLY A 122 10.09 48.34 56.89
CA GLY A 122 8.98 48.54 55.94
C GLY A 122 7.61 48.11 56.48
N SER A 123 6.54 48.71 55.97
CA SER A 123 5.18 48.23 56.22
C SER A 123 4.92 46.93 55.45
N VAL A 124 3.99 46.11 55.96
CA VAL A 124 3.55 44.85 55.31
C VAL A 124 3.05 45.10 53.88
N GLU A 125 2.41 46.25 53.63
CA GLU A 125 1.98 46.68 52.29
C GLU A 125 3.15 46.92 51.33
N GLY A 126 4.29 47.44 51.81
CA GLY A 126 5.48 47.63 50.98
C GLY A 126 6.14 46.33 50.52
N GLN A 127 6.03 45.25 51.31
CA GLN A 127 6.55 43.94 50.94
C GLN A 127 5.66 43.24 49.90
N LEU A 128 4.33 43.38 50.02
CA LEU A 128 3.37 42.89 49.02
C LEU A 128 3.55 43.57 47.66
N ASP A 129 3.80 44.89 47.64
CA ASP A 129 4.05 45.64 46.42
C ASP A 129 5.37 45.21 45.74
N SER A 130 6.42 44.99 46.52
CA SER A 130 7.72 44.53 46.02
C SER A 130 7.67 43.13 45.39
N ILE A 131 6.87 42.22 45.94
CA ILE A 131 6.62 40.88 45.35
C ILE A 131 5.89 40.99 44.02
N SER A 132 4.87 41.86 43.93
CA SER A 132 4.11 42.09 42.70
C SER A 132 5.00 42.62 41.57
N VAL A 133 5.82 43.64 41.86
CA VAL A 133 6.80 44.21 40.91
C VAL A 133 7.82 43.16 40.45
N SER A 134 8.33 42.35 41.37
CA SER A 134 9.31 41.30 41.05
C SER A 134 8.74 40.22 40.13
N LEU A 135 7.45 39.87 40.29
CA LEU A 135 6.80 38.85 39.48
C LEU A 135 6.42 39.39 38.07
N SER A 136 5.98 40.64 37.97
CA SER A 136 5.67 41.29 36.68
C SER A 136 6.90 41.43 35.77
N GLY A 137 8.11 41.53 36.33
CA GLY A 137 9.36 41.60 35.56
C GLY A 137 9.89 40.24 35.07
N LYS A 138 9.34 39.11 35.55
CA LYS A 138 9.86 37.76 35.23
C LYS A 138 9.15 37.08 34.07
N ALA A 139 8.00 37.58 33.63
CA ALA A 139 7.26 37.06 32.49
C ALA A 139 7.00 38.18 31.46
N SER A 140 7.92 38.34 30.51
CA SER A 140 7.65 39.18 29.32
C SER A 140 6.52 38.55 28.50
N THR A 141 5.54 39.35 28.09
CA THR A 141 4.37 38.97 27.26
C THR A 141 4.76 38.34 25.91
N VAL A 142 6.01 38.47 25.48
CA VAL A 142 6.57 37.73 24.33
C VAL A 142 7.97 37.27 24.70
N HIS A 143 8.13 35.97 24.95
CA HIS A 143 9.44 35.33 25.07
C HIS A 143 9.76 34.65 23.73
N THR A 144 10.76 35.13 23.02
CA THR A 144 11.24 34.51 21.77
C THR A 144 12.75 34.30 21.84
N HIS A 145 13.22 33.31 21.09
CA HIS A 145 14.63 33.03 20.90
C HIS A 145 14.98 33.12 19.42
N THR A 146 16.04 33.86 19.08
CA THR A 146 16.65 33.79 17.74
C THR A 146 17.55 32.54 17.66
N ILE A 147 17.93 32.09 16.46
CA ILE A 147 18.83 30.93 16.28
C ILE A 147 20.16 31.15 17.04
N GLU A 148 20.63 32.39 17.13
CA GLU A 148 21.81 32.80 17.89
C GLU A 148 21.73 32.49 19.39
N ASN A 149 20.52 32.32 19.95
CA ASN A 149 20.34 31.98 21.35
C ASN A 149 20.70 30.53 21.68
N VAL A 150 20.91 29.68 20.66
CA VAL A 150 21.33 28.29 20.82
C VAL A 150 22.72 28.11 20.20
N THR A 151 23.75 28.12 21.05
CA THR A 151 25.14 27.90 20.63
C THR A 151 25.27 26.62 19.79
N GLY A 152 25.75 26.77 18.56
CA GLY A 152 25.97 25.66 17.62
C GLY A 152 24.77 25.29 16.74
N LEU A 153 23.58 25.84 16.96
CA LEU A 153 22.40 25.53 16.12
C LEU A 153 22.56 26.07 14.69
N GLN A 154 23.09 27.30 14.54
CA GLN A 154 23.38 27.88 13.23
C GLN A 154 24.30 26.97 12.42
N SER A 155 25.44 26.55 12.99
CA SER A 155 26.38 25.65 12.32
C SER A 155 25.80 24.27 12.02
N ALA A 156 24.94 23.73 12.90
CA ALA A 156 24.29 22.44 12.67
C ALA A 156 23.28 22.49 11.52
N LEU A 157 22.57 23.62 11.35
CA LEU A 157 21.65 23.86 10.25
C LEU A 157 22.42 24.14 8.94
N ASP A 158 23.49 24.93 8.99
CA ASP A 158 24.35 25.21 7.83
C ASP A 158 25.11 23.97 7.34
N GLY A 159 25.32 22.98 8.22
CA GLY A 159 25.86 21.67 7.87
C GLY A 159 24.84 20.69 7.26
N LYS A 160 23.56 21.05 7.19
CA LYS A 160 22.58 20.32 6.37
C LYS A 160 22.75 20.75 4.91
N ALA A 161 22.44 19.84 3.98
CA ALA A 161 22.57 20.10 2.54
C ALA A 161 21.86 21.41 2.16
N SER A 162 22.64 22.39 1.70
CA SER A 162 22.14 23.66 1.23
C SER A 162 21.35 23.49 -0.08
N ALA A 163 20.56 24.49 -0.46
CA ALA A 163 19.88 24.49 -1.75
C ALA A 163 20.88 24.36 -2.93
N ALA A 164 22.12 24.83 -2.76
CA ALA A 164 23.19 24.64 -3.73
C ALA A 164 23.70 23.18 -3.78
N ASP A 165 23.80 22.51 -2.64
CA ASP A 165 24.18 21.09 -2.57
C ASP A 165 23.14 20.19 -3.26
N LEU A 166 21.86 20.57 -3.18
CA LEU A 166 20.75 19.88 -3.84
C LEU A 166 20.68 20.18 -5.34
N ALA A 167 21.03 21.40 -5.76
CA ALA A 167 21.00 21.82 -7.18
C ALA A 167 21.95 21.01 -8.08
N GLY A 168 23.05 20.46 -7.55
CA GLY A 168 23.97 19.60 -8.29
C GLY A 168 23.66 18.10 -8.21
N LYS A 169 22.77 17.68 -7.31
CA LYS A 169 22.42 16.26 -7.10
C LYS A 169 21.35 15.75 -8.09
N ALA A 170 20.54 16.66 -8.62
CA ALA A 170 19.61 16.41 -9.70
C ALA A 170 20.01 17.27 -10.89
N ASN A 171 20.83 16.74 -11.80
CA ASN A 171 20.92 17.33 -13.14
C ASN A 171 19.49 17.48 -13.68
N SER A 172 19.13 18.65 -14.24
CA SER A 172 17.79 18.90 -14.82
C SER A 172 17.40 17.91 -15.92
N SER A 173 18.37 17.13 -16.43
CA SER A 173 18.16 15.93 -17.22
C SER A 173 19.11 14.84 -16.69
N HIS A 174 18.55 13.72 -16.22
CA HIS A 174 19.33 12.52 -15.96
C HIS A 174 19.13 11.58 -17.16
N SER A 175 20.22 11.17 -17.79
CA SER A 175 20.20 10.24 -18.92
C SER A 175 21.25 9.17 -18.74
N HIS A 176 20.97 7.97 -19.23
CA HIS A 176 21.94 6.88 -19.28
C HIS A 176 22.43 6.65 -20.70
N ALA A 177 23.75 6.63 -20.88
CA ALA A 177 24.34 6.13 -22.13
C ALA A 177 24.25 4.59 -22.15
N ILE A 178 24.17 3.97 -23.33
CA ILE A 178 24.11 2.50 -23.47
C ILE A 178 25.27 1.80 -22.74
N SER A 179 26.46 2.42 -22.74
CA SER A 179 27.65 1.91 -22.05
C SER A 179 27.53 1.81 -20.53
N GLN A 180 26.53 2.47 -19.92
CA GLN A 180 26.27 2.38 -18.48
C GLN A 180 25.48 1.12 -18.10
N VAL A 181 24.99 0.36 -19.08
CA VAL A 181 24.33 -0.94 -18.86
C VAL A 181 25.25 -2.04 -19.39
N THR A 182 25.99 -2.68 -18.48
CA THR A 182 26.90 -3.79 -18.80
C THR A 182 26.18 -4.87 -19.62
N GLY A 183 26.72 -5.21 -20.79
CA GLY A 183 26.20 -6.24 -21.68
C GLY A 183 25.11 -5.80 -22.67
N LEU A 184 24.52 -4.61 -22.53
CA LEU A 184 23.47 -4.14 -23.43
C LEU A 184 23.97 -3.95 -24.87
N GLN A 185 25.15 -3.33 -25.03
CA GLN A 185 25.74 -3.13 -26.36
C GLN A 185 25.95 -4.47 -27.08
N SER A 186 26.57 -5.44 -26.43
CA SER A 186 26.81 -6.77 -27.01
C SER A 186 25.50 -7.51 -27.35
N ALA A 187 24.46 -7.36 -26.52
CA ALA A 187 23.15 -7.95 -26.80
C ALA A 187 22.48 -7.32 -28.03
N LEU A 188 22.61 -6.01 -28.20
CA LEU A 188 22.11 -5.28 -29.39
C LEU A 188 22.91 -5.61 -30.64
N ASP A 189 24.24 -5.70 -30.54
CA ASP A 189 25.13 -6.08 -31.64
C ASP A 189 24.84 -7.51 -32.14
N GLY A 190 24.29 -8.37 -31.28
CA GLY A 190 23.82 -9.71 -31.64
C GLY A 190 22.46 -9.75 -32.33
N LYS A 191 21.73 -8.63 -32.45
CA LYS A 191 20.46 -8.55 -33.18
C LYS A 191 20.68 -8.18 -34.64
N LEU A 192 19.78 -8.64 -35.51
CA LEU A 192 19.77 -8.23 -36.91
C LEU A 192 19.40 -6.75 -37.00
N ALA A 193 20.27 -5.94 -37.59
CA ALA A 193 20.02 -4.52 -37.82
C ALA A 193 18.92 -4.29 -38.86
N THR A 194 18.22 -3.15 -38.78
CA THR A 194 17.32 -2.70 -39.83
C THR A 194 18.10 -2.52 -41.15
N GLY A 195 17.65 -3.19 -42.22
CA GLY A 195 18.38 -3.23 -43.50
C GLY A 195 19.54 -4.24 -43.55
N GLY A 196 19.82 -4.93 -42.45
CA GLY A 196 20.74 -6.07 -42.42
C GLY A 196 20.18 -7.24 -43.23
N LYS A 197 21.07 -8.04 -43.81
CA LYS A 197 20.69 -9.28 -44.51
C LYS A 197 20.47 -10.38 -43.47
N ALA A 198 19.25 -10.90 -43.40
CA ALA A 198 18.95 -12.07 -42.58
C ALA A 198 19.72 -13.30 -43.09
N ALA A 199 20.07 -14.21 -42.18
CA ALA A 199 20.67 -15.49 -42.54
C ALA A 199 19.70 -16.36 -43.33
N ASP A 200 18.42 -16.32 -42.95
CA ASP A 200 17.32 -17.03 -43.59
C ASP A 200 15.99 -16.29 -43.34
N SER A 201 15.00 -16.55 -44.18
CA SER A 201 13.63 -16.06 -44.02
C SER A 201 12.64 -17.17 -44.34
N ASP A 202 11.66 -17.37 -43.46
CA ASP A 202 10.57 -18.33 -43.70
C ASP A 202 9.72 -17.94 -44.93
N LYS A 203 9.63 -16.64 -45.23
CA LYS A 203 8.80 -16.09 -46.31
C LYS A 203 9.50 -14.98 -47.08
N LEU A 204 9.14 -14.84 -48.35
CA LEU A 204 9.49 -13.73 -49.22
C LEU A 204 8.20 -12.99 -49.59
N ASP A 205 8.05 -11.75 -49.14
CA ASP A 205 6.83 -10.93 -49.34
C ASP A 205 5.53 -11.66 -48.94
N GLY A 206 5.61 -12.46 -47.88
CA GLY A 206 4.48 -13.25 -47.37
C GLY A 206 4.24 -14.59 -48.09
N LEU A 207 5.02 -14.89 -49.13
CA LEU A 207 4.98 -16.15 -49.87
C LEU A 207 5.94 -17.17 -49.26
N ASN A 208 5.49 -18.41 -49.13
CA ASN A 208 6.33 -19.54 -48.76
C ASN A 208 7.20 -19.99 -49.95
N SER A 209 8.35 -20.60 -49.68
CA SER A 209 9.28 -21.10 -50.71
C SER A 209 8.64 -22.07 -51.71
N SER A 210 7.64 -22.86 -51.28
CA SER A 210 6.89 -23.79 -52.16
C SER A 210 6.02 -23.12 -53.22
N GLN A 211 5.81 -21.80 -53.13
CA GLN A 211 5.03 -21.02 -54.10
C GLN A 211 5.90 -20.47 -55.25
N LEU A 212 7.22 -20.68 -55.19
CA LEU A 212 8.17 -20.24 -56.20
C LEU A 212 8.69 -21.45 -56.98
N VAL A 213 8.97 -21.25 -58.27
CA VAL A 213 9.66 -22.26 -59.11
C VAL A 213 11.15 -22.20 -58.82
N ARG A 214 11.77 -23.37 -58.67
CA ARG A 214 13.19 -23.54 -58.36
C ARG A 214 13.97 -23.77 -59.65
N SER A 215 15.22 -23.33 -59.64
CA SER A 215 16.12 -23.50 -60.79
C SER A 215 16.86 -24.84 -60.79
N ASP A 216 16.87 -25.53 -59.65
CA ASP A 216 17.74 -26.68 -59.36
C ASP A 216 16.97 -27.97 -59.03
N GLY A 217 15.65 -27.96 -59.19
CA GLY A 217 14.78 -29.09 -58.88
C GLY A 217 13.69 -29.30 -59.93
N ASN A 218 12.99 -30.43 -59.79
CA ASN A 218 11.75 -30.65 -60.53
C ASN A 218 10.61 -29.95 -59.82
N ASP A 219 9.84 -29.15 -60.55
CA ASP A 219 8.69 -28.42 -60.02
C ASP A 219 7.42 -28.72 -60.78
N THR A 220 6.30 -28.61 -60.08
CA THR A 220 4.96 -28.68 -60.65
C THR A 220 4.32 -27.31 -60.52
N MET A 221 4.02 -26.67 -61.66
CA MET A 221 3.26 -25.42 -61.69
C MET A 221 1.77 -25.73 -61.78
N SER A 222 1.00 -25.32 -60.77
CA SER A 222 -0.46 -25.47 -60.76
C SER A 222 -1.20 -24.31 -61.45
N GLY A 223 -0.52 -23.19 -61.69
CA GLY A 223 -1.05 -22.02 -62.40
C GLY A 223 -0.46 -21.87 -63.80
N SER A 224 -0.96 -20.89 -64.56
CA SER A 224 -0.43 -20.53 -65.87
C SER A 224 0.87 -19.70 -65.75
N TYR A 225 1.81 -19.91 -66.67
CA TYR A 225 3.05 -19.13 -66.76
C TYR A 225 3.11 -18.39 -68.09
N THR A 226 3.23 -17.06 -68.03
CA THR A 226 3.35 -16.19 -69.21
C THR A 226 4.80 -15.77 -69.40
N ILE A 227 5.35 -16.04 -70.58
CA ILE A 227 6.72 -15.67 -70.97
C ILE A 227 6.63 -14.57 -72.03
N ALA A 228 7.07 -13.36 -71.70
CA ALA A 228 7.10 -12.24 -72.65
C ALA A 228 8.27 -12.32 -73.65
N GLY A 229 9.32 -13.07 -73.29
CA GLY A 229 10.46 -13.36 -74.15
C GLY A 229 10.36 -14.74 -74.82
N ASN A 230 11.51 -15.36 -75.05
CA ASN A 230 11.58 -16.68 -75.69
C ASN A 230 11.61 -17.81 -74.65
N LEU A 231 10.89 -18.90 -74.91
CA LEU A 231 11.07 -20.17 -74.19
C LEU A 231 12.13 -21.01 -74.93
N THR A 232 13.27 -21.27 -74.28
CA THR A 232 14.30 -22.19 -74.80
C THR A 232 14.28 -23.47 -74.00
N VAL A 233 14.02 -24.60 -74.65
CA VAL A 233 13.99 -25.93 -74.04
C VAL A 233 15.15 -26.74 -74.59
N HIS A 234 16.03 -27.19 -73.71
CA HIS A 234 17.24 -27.94 -74.10
C HIS A 234 16.95 -29.39 -74.45
N THR A 235 15.83 -29.92 -73.98
CA THR A 235 15.41 -31.30 -74.19
C THR A 235 14.06 -31.33 -74.91
N ASN A 236 13.04 -31.95 -74.33
CA ASN A 236 11.77 -32.17 -74.98
C ASN A 236 10.68 -31.25 -74.41
N ILE A 237 9.73 -30.88 -75.27
CA ILE A 237 8.46 -30.28 -74.86
C ILE A 237 7.42 -31.39 -74.86
N TYR A 238 6.79 -31.63 -73.71
CA TYR A 238 5.65 -32.51 -73.59
C TYR A 238 4.38 -31.65 -73.57
N VAL A 239 3.45 -31.93 -74.48
CA VAL A 239 2.14 -31.27 -74.55
C VAL A 239 1.08 -32.29 -74.19
N GLY A 240 0.21 -31.94 -73.23
CA GLY A 240 -0.84 -32.83 -72.74
C GLY A 240 -0.41 -33.76 -71.60
N LYS A 241 -1.30 -34.68 -71.22
CA LYS A 241 -1.10 -35.65 -70.14
C LYS A 241 -1.86 -36.94 -70.41
N ASN A 242 -1.44 -38.05 -69.80
CA ASN A 242 -2.16 -39.31 -69.92
C ASN A 242 -3.62 -39.17 -69.45
N GLY A 243 -4.56 -39.68 -70.26
CA GLY A 243 -6.01 -39.56 -70.03
C GLY A 243 -6.55 -38.14 -70.13
N GLY A 244 -5.81 -37.19 -70.72
CA GLY A 244 -6.21 -35.79 -70.89
C GLY A 244 -7.06 -35.51 -72.12
N GLY A 245 -7.25 -36.49 -73.01
CA GLY A 245 -7.79 -36.27 -74.36
C GLY A 245 -6.73 -35.67 -75.27
N ASP A 246 -7.17 -34.80 -76.18
CA ASP A 246 -6.30 -34.18 -77.18
C ASP A 246 -5.21 -33.29 -76.55
N SER A 247 -4.09 -33.15 -77.25
CA SER A 247 -2.90 -32.43 -76.78
C SER A 247 -2.54 -31.32 -77.77
N TRP A 248 -2.94 -30.09 -77.46
CA TRP A 248 -2.84 -28.95 -78.38
C TRP A 248 -1.80 -27.90 -77.93
N ALA A 249 -1.04 -27.40 -78.89
CA ALA A 249 -0.33 -26.13 -78.79
C ALA A 249 -1.10 -25.05 -79.56
N PHE A 250 -1.25 -23.88 -78.93
CA PHE A 250 -2.04 -22.77 -79.46
C PHE A 250 -1.12 -21.66 -79.98
N PHE A 251 -1.37 -21.23 -81.20
CA PHE A 251 -0.62 -20.19 -81.90
C PHE A 251 -1.56 -19.04 -82.21
N TYR A 252 -1.19 -17.81 -81.83
CA TYR A 252 -2.04 -16.65 -82.10
C TYR A 252 -1.92 -16.25 -83.58
N ASP A 253 -3.06 -16.15 -84.26
CA ASP A 253 -3.20 -15.69 -85.63
C ASP A 253 -3.64 -14.22 -85.59
N ASP A 254 -2.68 -13.32 -85.77
CA ASP A 254 -2.89 -11.87 -85.71
C ASP A 254 -3.84 -11.38 -86.82
N ASN A 255 -3.85 -12.02 -87.98
CA ASN A 255 -4.67 -11.59 -89.11
C ASN A 255 -6.16 -11.84 -88.85
N SER A 256 -6.48 -12.93 -88.15
CA SER A 256 -7.86 -13.31 -87.81
C SER A 256 -8.25 -12.99 -86.36
N ASN A 257 -7.30 -12.47 -85.56
CA ASN A 257 -7.47 -12.12 -84.15
C ASN A 257 -8.02 -13.27 -83.30
N THR A 258 -7.47 -14.48 -83.50
CA THR A 258 -7.88 -15.72 -82.83
C THR A 258 -6.69 -16.66 -82.62
N TRP A 259 -6.88 -17.74 -81.87
CA TRP A 259 -5.90 -18.82 -81.72
C TRP A 259 -6.08 -19.92 -82.78
N ARG A 260 -5.00 -20.62 -83.09
CA ARG A 260 -4.94 -21.80 -83.97
C ARG A 260 -4.24 -22.96 -83.28
N ASN A 261 -4.71 -24.17 -83.51
CA ASN A 261 -4.21 -25.36 -82.83
C ASN A 261 -3.24 -26.17 -83.70
N LEU A 262 -2.22 -26.76 -83.07
CA LEU A 262 -1.36 -27.79 -83.65
C LEU A 262 -1.10 -28.85 -82.58
N GLY A 263 -1.33 -30.13 -82.88
CA GLY A 263 -1.24 -31.14 -81.82
C GLY A 263 -1.79 -32.51 -82.16
N TRP A 264 -1.84 -33.35 -81.12
CA TRP A 264 -2.38 -34.71 -81.21
C TRP A 264 -3.88 -34.69 -80.93
N ASP A 265 -4.67 -35.14 -81.90
CA ASP A 265 -6.09 -35.43 -81.76
C ASP A 265 -6.23 -36.92 -81.40
N ASP A 266 -6.56 -37.19 -80.15
CA ASP A 266 -6.71 -38.56 -79.64
C ASP A 266 -7.97 -39.21 -80.20
N SER A 267 -9.02 -38.40 -80.39
CA SER A 267 -10.29 -38.85 -80.98
C SER A 267 -10.11 -39.33 -82.43
N GLN A 268 -9.15 -38.76 -83.16
CA GLN A 268 -8.82 -39.11 -84.54
C GLN A 268 -7.56 -39.96 -84.68
N ASN A 269 -6.89 -40.27 -83.56
CA ASN A 269 -5.61 -40.97 -83.44
C ASN A 269 -4.58 -40.44 -84.46
N ALA A 270 -4.46 -39.12 -84.55
CA ALA A 270 -3.66 -38.47 -85.57
C ALA A 270 -3.08 -37.13 -85.10
N PHE A 271 -1.93 -36.77 -85.66
CA PHE A 271 -1.38 -35.43 -85.52
C PHE A 271 -2.07 -34.49 -86.51
N GLY A 272 -2.57 -33.35 -86.03
CA GLY A 272 -3.34 -32.42 -86.84
C GLY A 272 -2.99 -30.96 -86.58
N ALA A 273 -3.36 -30.13 -87.55
CA ALA A 273 -3.24 -28.68 -87.50
C ALA A 273 -4.56 -28.02 -87.89
N GLU A 274 -4.92 -26.95 -87.19
CA GLU A 274 -6.06 -26.10 -87.51
C GLU A 274 -5.72 -25.12 -88.64
N GLU A 275 -6.64 -24.99 -89.59
CA GLU A 275 -6.57 -24.08 -90.72
C GLU A 275 -7.27 -22.75 -90.40
N ASN A 276 -7.15 -21.77 -91.31
CA ASN A 276 -7.62 -20.40 -91.07
C ASN A 276 -9.14 -20.28 -90.84
N ASP A 277 -9.93 -21.24 -91.34
CA ASP A 277 -11.38 -21.29 -91.18
C ASP A 277 -11.84 -22.08 -89.93
N GLY A 278 -10.89 -22.58 -89.13
CA GLY A 278 -11.15 -23.39 -87.94
C GLY A 278 -11.28 -24.89 -88.19
N GLY A 279 -11.09 -25.35 -89.43
CA GLY A 279 -11.05 -26.79 -89.77
C GLY A 279 -9.72 -27.44 -89.37
N PHE A 280 -9.74 -28.74 -89.05
CA PHE A 280 -8.52 -29.50 -88.70
C PHE A 280 -8.10 -30.44 -89.83
N HIS A 281 -6.81 -30.42 -90.20
CA HIS A 281 -6.22 -31.36 -91.16
C HIS A 281 -5.23 -32.30 -90.47
N LYS A 282 -5.17 -33.57 -90.88
CA LYS A 282 -4.15 -34.53 -90.43
C LYS A 282 -2.85 -34.31 -91.19
N LEU A 283 -1.78 -33.99 -90.49
CA LEU A 283 -0.46 -33.83 -91.08
C LEU A 283 0.03 -35.19 -91.63
N ALA A 284 0.87 -35.18 -92.68
CA ALA A 284 1.20 -36.36 -93.50
C ALA A 284 1.68 -37.59 -92.69
N PHE A 285 1.50 -38.79 -93.28
CA PHE A 285 1.82 -40.13 -92.75
C PHE A 285 0.78 -40.81 -91.82
N CYS A 286 -0.52 -40.61 -92.05
CA CYS A 286 -1.52 -41.56 -91.53
C CYS A 286 -2.20 -42.34 -92.67
N ASP A 287 -1.55 -43.41 -93.12
CA ASP A 287 -2.28 -44.56 -93.67
C ASP A 287 -1.95 -45.77 -92.80
N THR A 288 -2.97 -46.33 -92.16
CA THR A 288 -2.81 -47.35 -91.11
C THR A 288 -3.17 -48.75 -91.59
N GLN A 289 -3.45 -48.96 -92.89
CA GLN A 289 -3.79 -50.28 -93.43
C GLN A 289 -3.25 -50.51 -94.86
N THR A 290 -2.10 -51.19 -95.02
CA THR A 290 -1.60 -51.63 -96.35
C THR A 290 -1.21 -53.14 -96.37
N SER A 291 -1.36 -53.80 -97.52
CA SER A 291 -1.13 -55.24 -97.75
C SER A 291 -0.70 -55.50 -99.21
N ALA A 292 -0.30 -56.73 -99.58
CA ALA A 292 -0.02 -57.09 -100.98
C ALA A 292 -1.25 -56.97 -101.90
N SER A 293 -2.44 -56.91 -101.29
CA SER A 293 -3.72 -56.62 -101.94
C SER A 293 -4.16 -55.17 -101.73
N ALA A 294 -3.39 -54.34 -101.01
CA ALA A 294 -3.74 -52.95 -100.80
C ALA A 294 -3.62 -52.20 -102.11
N THR A 295 -4.74 -51.61 -102.45
CA THR A 295 -4.86 -50.76 -103.61
C THR A 295 -4.78 -49.29 -103.20
N ASN A 296 -4.90 -48.97 -101.90
CA ASN A 296 -4.92 -47.61 -101.39
C ASN A 296 -3.66 -47.32 -100.56
N PHE A 297 -2.96 -46.24 -100.89
CA PHE A 297 -1.70 -45.80 -100.28
C PHE A 297 -1.78 -44.30 -99.94
N PRO A 298 -0.97 -43.69 -99.07
CA PRO A 298 -1.07 -42.26 -98.73
C PRO A 298 -0.77 -41.33 -99.93
N ILE A 299 -1.25 -40.09 -99.90
CA ILE A 299 -0.95 -39.09 -100.95
C ILE A 299 0.53 -38.73 -100.92
N GLY A 300 1.11 -38.53 -102.10
CA GLY A 300 2.54 -38.33 -102.28
C GLY A 300 3.31 -39.64 -102.45
N HIS A 301 2.64 -40.79 -102.27
CA HIS A 301 3.23 -42.11 -102.46
C HIS A 301 3.75 -42.27 -103.88
N VAL A 302 4.95 -42.80 -104.09
CA VAL A 302 5.55 -42.96 -105.43
C VAL A 302 5.76 -44.44 -105.69
N LEU A 303 5.37 -44.91 -106.87
CA LEU A 303 5.58 -46.28 -107.34
C LEU A 303 6.12 -46.31 -108.78
N VAL A 304 6.55 -47.47 -109.24
CA VAL A 304 7.00 -47.72 -110.62
C VAL A 304 6.07 -48.74 -111.26
N ALA A 305 5.69 -48.54 -112.52
CA ALA A 305 4.88 -49.49 -113.27
C ALA A 305 5.43 -49.73 -114.68
N SER A 306 5.34 -50.98 -115.14
CA SER A 306 5.69 -51.38 -116.50
C SER A 306 4.64 -50.92 -117.51
N PHE A 307 5.07 -50.59 -118.74
CA PHE A 307 4.20 -50.06 -119.81
C PHE A 307 4.54 -50.69 -121.18
N GLN A 308 3.68 -50.54 -122.19
CA GLN A 308 3.96 -51.00 -123.58
C GLN A 308 3.87 -49.89 -124.65
N GLY A 309 3.35 -48.71 -124.32
CA GLY A 309 3.46 -47.49 -125.15
C GLY A 309 3.96 -46.28 -124.36
N GLY A 310 4.94 -45.55 -124.90
CA GLY A 310 5.57 -44.39 -124.25
C GLY A 310 4.56 -43.39 -123.70
N THR A 311 4.84 -42.85 -122.51
CA THR A 311 3.93 -41.96 -121.79
C THR A 311 4.66 -40.66 -121.47
N ASN A 312 4.13 -39.50 -121.91
CA ASN A 312 4.78 -38.22 -121.63
C ASN A 312 4.93 -37.98 -120.12
N ARG A 313 5.94 -37.21 -119.71
CA ARG A 313 6.02 -36.77 -118.30
C ARG A 313 4.69 -36.14 -117.91
N ASN A 314 4.24 -36.46 -116.70
CA ASN A 314 2.97 -36.06 -116.13
C ASN A 314 1.70 -36.63 -116.80
N ALA A 315 1.83 -37.49 -117.82
CA ALA A 315 0.67 -38.18 -118.36
C ALA A 315 0.14 -39.19 -117.32
N SER A 316 -1.19 -39.30 -117.30
CA SER A 316 -1.91 -40.13 -116.34
C SER A 316 -1.96 -41.57 -116.80
N ARG A 317 -1.81 -42.48 -115.85
CA ARG A 317 -2.05 -43.90 -116.09
C ARG A 317 -2.79 -44.54 -114.92
N SER A 318 -3.69 -45.45 -115.26
CA SER A 318 -4.20 -46.42 -114.30
C SER A 318 -3.11 -47.44 -114.01
N ILE A 319 -2.89 -47.72 -112.74
CA ILE A 319 -1.88 -48.64 -112.24
C ILE A 319 -2.60 -49.84 -111.67
N TYR A 320 -2.14 -51.02 -111.98
CA TYR A 320 -2.74 -52.27 -111.54
C TYR A 320 -1.70 -53.09 -110.81
N LEU A 321 -2.14 -53.86 -109.82
CA LEU A 321 -1.39 -55.02 -109.35
C LEU A 321 -1.15 -55.95 -110.53
N TYR A 322 0.03 -56.54 -110.63
CA TYR A 322 0.30 -57.56 -111.62
C TYR A 322 -0.24 -58.92 -111.16
N THR A 323 -0.78 -59.75 -112.06
CA THR A 323 -1.33 -61.06 -111.67
C THR A 323 -0.29 -62.18 -111.70
N GLY A 324 0.77 -62.05 -112.51
CA GLY A 324 1.79 -63.10 -112.64
C GLY A 324 2.68 -63.25 -111.40
N ASN A 325 2.77 -62.20 -110.60
CA ASN A 325 3.44 -62.16 -109.31
C ASN A 325 2.96 -60.91 -108.55
N SER A 326 3.21 -60.86 -107.24
CA SER A 326 2.89 -59.69 -106.40
C SER A 326 4.01 -58.63 -106.35
N GLN A 327 5.01 -58.73 -107.23
CA GLN A 327 6.22 -57.89 -107.19
C GLN A 327 6.10 -56.64 -108.06
N GLN A 328 5.07 -56.56 -108.89
CA GLN A 328 5.04 -55.59 -109.98
C GLN A 328 3.71 -54.86 -110.04
N TYR A 329 3.80 -53.62 -110.47
CA TYR A 329 2.66 -52.86 -110.95
C TYR A 329 2.76 -52.70 -112.46
N VAL A 330 1.62 -52.66 -113.13
CA VAL A 330 1.55 -52.46 -114.57
C VAL A 330 0.60 -51.32 -114.87
N ASP A 331 0.89 -50.58 -115.93
CA ASP A 331 0.04 -49.48 -116.35
C ASP A 331 -1.04 -49.95 -117.34
N SER A 332 -2.03 -49.09 -117.59
CA SER A 332 -3.16 -49.38 -118.49
C SER A 332 -2.79 -49.83 -119.91
N THR A 333 -1.62 -49.45 -120.42
CA THR A 333 -1.15 -49.78 -121.78
C THR A 333 -0.64 -51.20 -121.89
N HIS A 334 -0.40 -51.87 -120.76
CA HIS A 334 0.03 -53.26 -120.74
C HIS A 334 -1.10 -54.18 -121.24
N SER A 335 -0.78 -55.06 -122.21
CA SER A 335 -1.77 -55.85 -122.97
C SER A 335 -2.36 -57.03 -122.20
N SER A 336 -1.66 -57.59 -121.22
CA SER A 336 -2.12 -58.72 -120.38
C SER A 336 -1.53 -58.69 -118.97
N GLY A 337 -2.06 -59.51 -118.04
CA GLY A 337 -1.54 -59.64 -116.67
C GLY A 337 -1.99 -58.56 -115.68
N LYS A 338 -3.02 -57.77 -116.00
CA LYS A 338 -3.59 -56.74 -115.13
C LYS A 338 -4.50 -57.35 -114.06
N GLY A 339 -4.14 -57.17 -112.79
CA GLY A 339 -4.91 -57.59 -111.61
C GLY A 339 -5.76 -56.46 -111.06
N SER A 340 -5.97 -56.42 -109.74
CA SER A 340 -6.74 -55.34 -109.10
C SER A 340 -6.06 -54.00 -109.34
N ILE A 341 -6.83 -53.01 -109.78
CA ILE A 341 -6.35 -51.65 -109.97
C ILE A 341 -5.95 -51.03 -108.63
N LEU A 342 -4.85 -50.27 -108.58
CA LEU A 342 -4.51 -49.41 -107.45
C LEU A 342 -5.44 -48.20 -107.45
N ALA A 343 -5.90 -47.85 -106.26
CA ALA A 343 -6.67 -46.66 -105.98
C ALA A 343 -5.78 -45.41 -106.04
N GLY A 344 -6.24 -44.42 -106.80
CA GLY A 344 -5.57 -43.15 -107.01
C GLY A 344 -5.18 -42.89 -108.47
N THR A 345 -4.84 -41.64 -108.78
CA THR A 345 -4.24 -41.22 -110.04
C THR A 345 -2.74 -41.17 -109.92
N TYR A 346 -2.12 -41.87 -110.85
CA TYR A 346 -0.69 -42.01 -110.91
C TYR A 346 -0.19 -41.23 -112.10
N ARG A 347 0.65 -40.25 -111.81
CA ARG A 347 1.18 -39.36 -112.84
C ARG A 347 2.62 -39.71 -113.11
N ALA A 348 2.91 -39.91 -114.39
CA ALA A 348 4.27 -40.15 -114.83
C ALA A 348 5.20 -39.04 -114.33
N ARG A 349 6.33 -39.38 -113.74
CA ARG A 349 7.37 -38.44 -113.33
C ARG A 349 8.62 -38.54 -114.19
N GLY A 350 8.71 -39.61 -114.98
CA GLY A 350 9.79 -39.88 -115.94
C GLY A 350 9.97 -41.38 -116.16
N VAL A 351 10.80 -41.74 -117.14
CA VAL A 351 11.23 -43.13 -117.38
C VAL A 351 12.08 -43.60 -116.21
N ALA A 352 11.87 -44.83 -115.73
CA ALA A 352 12.65 -45.45 -114.66
C ALA A 352 13.88 -46.23 -115.19
N SER A 353 13.71 -47.08 -116.23
CA SER A 353 14.82 -47.85 -116.85
C SER A 353 14.42 -48.49 -118.19
N GLY A 354 15.40 -48.68 -119.10
CA GLY A 354 15.32 -49.57 -120.28
C GLY A 354 14.30 -49.22 -121.36
N GLY A 355 13.53 -48.14 -121.19
CA GLY A 355 12.47 -47.74 -122.13
C GLY A 355 11.14 -48.47 -121.93
N GLU A 356 10.99 -49.28 -120.87
CA GLU A 356 9.80 -50.15 -120.65
C GLU A 356 9.12 -49.97 -119.27
N THR A 357 9.66 -49.10 -118.39
CA THR A 357 9.07 -48.77 -117.08
C THR A 357 9.03 -47.24 -116.81
N TYR A 358 7.97 -46.75 -116.16
CA TYR A 358 7.80 -45.33 -115.77
C TYR A 358 7.59 -45.18 -114.26
N ILE A 359 8.09 -44.07 -113.72
CA ILE A 359 7.84 -43.63 -112.35
C ILE A 359 6.48 -42.97 -112.30
N TYR A 360 5.69 -43.30 -111.30
CA TYR A 360 4.43 -42.65 -111.02
C TYR A 360 4.32 -42.24 -109.57
N GLN A 361 4.05 -40.96 -109.34
CA GLN A 361 3.62 -40.53 -108.02
C GLN A 361 2.10 -40.64 -107.95
N ARG A 362 1.60 -41.34 -106.93
CA ARG A 362 0.29 -41.13 -106.32
C ARG A 362 0.25 -39.70 -105.85
N VAL A 363 -0.18 -38.85 -106.75
CA VAL A 363 -0.52 -37.48 -106.42
C VAL A 363 -1.99 -37.36 -106.04
N ALA A 364 -2.77 -38.42 -106.30
CA ALA A 364 -4.15 -38.59 -105.87
C ALA A 364 -4.44 -40.07 -105.70
#